data_AF-A0A969U6L1-F1
#
_entry.id   AF-A0A969U6L1-F1
#
_cell.length_a   1.000
_cell.length_b   1.000
_cell.length_c   1.000
_cell.angle_alpha   90.00
_cell.angle_beta   90.00
_cell.angle_gamma   90.00
#
_symmetry.space_group_name_H-M   'P 1'
#
loop_
_entity.id
_entity.type
_entity.pdbx_description
1 polymer ?
#
loop_
_entity_poly.entity_id
_entity_poly.type
_entity_poly.pdbx_seq_one_letter_code
_entity_poly.pdbx_strand_id
1 'polypeptide(L)'
;MLDKIWQFLKRLFQRIFGMTPPPPPENTAVRPTLSDAEYEAKFMEILEGVNAGWSRGDVAGFLIAKRLKDGELAAWLRRFGVRLLEGENLDSLAGDAVASLQELAQRLVLLNRIRSGELGDVAGQIAEEILTRFPLPEIENDAEKGSVIEAVFLGDGLGFSGEANRNNSEEGDDS
;
A
#
# COMPACT_ATOMS: atom_id res chain seq x y z
N MET A 1 -9.32 7.31 5.60
CA MET A 1 -8.91 7.67 4.22
C MET A 1 -8.99 6.47 3.26
N LEU A 2 -8.88 5.23 3.75
CA LEU A 2 -9.09 4.02 2.93
C LEU A 2 -10.45 3.97 2.21
N ASP A 3 -11.55 4.37 2.85
CA ASP A 3 -12.86 4.40 2.18
C ASP A 3 -12.89 5.34 0.96
N LYS A 4 -12.17 6.47 1.03
CA LYS A 4 -12.10 7.43 -0.09
C LYS A 4 -11.27 6.86 -1.24
N ILE A 5 -10.14 6.22 -0.93
CA ILE A 5 -9.28 5.55 -1.91
C ILE A 5 -10.06 4.42 -2.59
N TRP A 6 -10.83 3.66 -1.81
CA TRP A 6 -11.65 2.58 -2.33
C TRP A 6 -12.76 3.07 -3.25
N GLN A 7 -13.42 4.17 -2.90
CA GLN A 7 -14.43 4.78 -3.74
C GLN A 7 -13.84 5.40 -5.02
N PHE A 8 -12.66 6.02 -4.93
CA PHE A 8 -11.94 6.48 -6.11
C PHE A 8 -11.62 5.30 -7.04
N LEU A 9 -11.06 4.24 -6.48
CA LEU A 9 -10.64 3.08 -7.22
C LEU A 9 -11.84 2.40 -7.90
N LYS A 10 -12.96 2.22 -7.20
CA LYS A 10 -14.22 1.74 -7.80
C LYS A 10 -14.71 2.62 -8.95
N ARG A 11 -14.68 3.95 -8.81
CA ARG A 11 -15.08 4.87 -9.89
C ARG A 11 -14.14 4.80 -11.08
N LEU A 12 -12.85 4.60 -10.83
CA LEU A 12 -11.83 4.44 -11.85
C LEU A 12 -12.04 3.14 -12.64
N PHE A 13 -12.23 2.02 -11.94
CA PHE A 13 -12.58 0.74 -12.56
C PHE A 13 -13.88 0.81 -13.37
N GLN A 14 -14.94 1.40 -12.80
CA GLN A 14 -16.21 1.60 -13.50
C GLN A 14 -16.06 2.49 -14.73
N ARG A 15 -15.18 3.49 -14.74
CA ARG A 15 -14.93 4.31 -15.92
C ARG A 15 -14.20 3.52 -17.00
N ILE A 16 -13.25 2.69 -16.60
CA ILE A 16 -12.41 1.87 -17.50
C ILE A 16 -13.21 0.72 -18.14
N PHE A 17 -14.18 0.15 -17.44
CA PHE A 17 -14.96 -1.00 -17.90
C PHE A 17 -16.46 -0.71 -18.15
N GLY A 18 -16.98 0.43 -17.71
CA GLY A 18 -18.40 0.79 -17.85
C GLY A 18 -18.77 1.40 -19.20
N MET A 19 -17.80 1.69 -20.06
CA MET A 19 -18.05 2.13 -21.44
C MET A 19 -17.98 0.93 -22.39
N THR A 20 -19.17 0.35 -22.62
CA THR A 20 -19.55 -0.55 -23.72
C THR A 20 -18.77 -1.88 -23.81
N PRO A 21 -19.45 -3.05 -23.77
CA PRO A 21 -18.80 -4.31 -24.11
C PRO A 21 -18.28 -4.22 -25.56
N PRO A 22 -17.00 -4.49 -25.83
CA PRO A 22 -16.49 -4.50 -27.19
C PRO A 22 -17.32 -5.49 -28.02
N PRO A 23 -17.65 -5.18 -29.29
CA PRO A 23 -18.31 -6.13 -30.17
C PRO A 23 -17.45 -7.40 -30.23
N PRO A 24 -18.08 -8.59 -30.24
CA PRO A 24 -17.35 -9.84 -30.10
C PRO A 24 -16.33 -9.99 -31.24
N PRO A 25 -15.04 -10.23 -30.95
CA PRO A 25 -14.09 -10.59 -31.99
C PRO A 25 -14.45 -11.97 -32.54
N GLU A 26 -14.75 -12.04 -33.84
CA GLU A 26 -14.82 -13.28 -34.62
C GLU A 26 -13.41 -13.87 -34.78
N ASN A 27 -12.77 -14.31 -33.70
CA ASN A 27 -11.71 -15.32 -33.74
C ASN A 27 -11.27 -15.72 -32.33
N THR A 28 -11.59 -16.95 -31.97
CA THR A 28 -10.74 -17.88 -31.22
C THR A 28 -9.85 -17.29 -30.11
N ALA A 29 -10.44 -16.75 -29.05
CA ALA A 29 -9.76 -16.54 -27.79
C ALA A 29 -10.70 -16.90 -26.64
N VAL A 30 -10.18 -17.69 -25.69
CA VAL A 30 -10.87 -18.20 -24.50
C VAL A 30 -11.75 -17.12 -23.90
N ARG A 31 -13.08 -17.32 -23.94
CA ARG A 31 -14.02 -16.41 -23.30
C ARG A 31 -13.64 -16.29 -21.82
N PRO A 32 -13.52 -15.07 -21.26
CA PRO A 32 -13.40 -14.90 -19.82
C PRO A 32 -14.58 -15.62 -19.17
N THR A 33 -14.29 -16.43 -18.15
CA THR A 33 -15.33 -17.21 -17.45
C THR A 33 -16.21 -16.31 -16.58
N LEU A 34 -15.68 -15.15 -16.18
CA LEU A 34 -16.34 -14.12 -15.38
C LEU A 34 -16.38 -12.79 -16.16
N SER A 35 -17.33 -11.93 -15.80
CA SER A 35 -17.41 -10.55 -16.30
C SER A 35 -16.29 -9.67 -15.74
N ASP A 36 -15.96 -8.57 -16.42
CA ASP A 36 -14.92 -7.63 -15.96
C ASP A 36 -15.24 -7.07 -14.56
N ALA A 37 -16.53 -6.86 -14.24
CA ALA A 37 -16.98 -6.41 -12.91
C ALA A 37 -16.80 -7.48 -11.82
N GLU A 38 -16.93 -8.76 -12.17
CA GLU A 38 -16.67 -9.86 -11.23
C GLU A 38 -15.18 -10.02 -10.96
N TYR A 39 -14.32 -9.92 -11.98
CA TYR A 39 -12.87 -9.87 -11.80
C TYR A 39 -12.46 -8.66 -10.97
N GLU A 40 -13.05 -7.49 -11.22
CA GLU A 40 -12.84 -6.28 -10.41
C GLU A 40 -13.13 -6.55 -8.93
N ALA A 41 -14.34 -7.02 -8.61
CA ALA A 41 -14.72 -7.27 -7.22
C ALA A 41 -13.78 -8.26 -6.52
N LYS A 42 -13.36 -9.32 -7.22
CA LYS A 42 -12.46 -10.33 -6.67
C LYS A 42 -11.03 -9.82 -6.52
N PHE A 43 -10.56 -9.02 -7.47
CA PHE A 43 -9.25 -8.39 -7.42
C PHE A 43 -9.16 -7.39 -6.27
N MET A 44 -10.24 -6.66 -6.05
CA MET A 44 -10.42 -5.75 -4.93
C MET A 44 -10.30 -6.51 -3.58
N GLU A 45 -11.02 -7.62 -3.41
CA GLU A 45 -10.86 -8.48 -2.21
C GLU A 45 -9.39 -8.92 -2.00
N ILE A 46 -8.66 -9.23 -3.09
CA ILE A 46 -7.22 -9.58 -3.02
C ILE A 46 -6.39 -8.38 -2.54
N LEU A 47 -6.58 -7.19 -3.11
CA LEU A 47 -5.81 -6.00 -2.71
C LEU A 47 -6.05 -5.63 -1.24
N GLU A 48 -7.27 -5.77 -0.75
CA GLU A 48 -7.59 -5.58 0.68
C GLU A 48 -6.88 -6.63 1.54
N GLY A 49 -6.96 -7.91 1.15
CA GLY A 49 -6.31 -9.00 1.85
C GLY A 49 -4.79 -8.84 1.93
N VAL A 50 -4.14 -8.50 0.81
CA VAL A 50 -2.70 -8.26 0.74
C VAL A 50 -2.29 -7.07 1.61
N ASN A 51 -3.07 -5.98 1.59
CA ASN A 51 -2.85 -4.85 2.48
C ASN A 51 -3.03 -5.21 3.97
N ALA A 52 -3.93 -6.16 4.27
CA ALA A 52 -4.13 -6.72 5.61
C ALA A 52 -3.07 -7.76 6.02
N GLY A 53 -2.06 -8.03 5.17
CA GLY A 53 -0.96 -8.94 5.46
C GLY A 53 -1.18 -10.38 4.99
N TRP A 54 -2.05 -10.62 4.00
CA TRP A 54 -2.17 -11.94 3.39
C TRP A 54 -0.82 -12.46 2.89
N SER A 55 -0.56 -13.73 3.19
CA SER A 55 0.58 -14.47 2.68
C SER A 55 0.31 -15.00 1.27
N ARG A 56 1.36 -15.56 0.66
CA ARG A 56 1.24 -16.33 -0.60
C ARG A 56 0.18 -17.43 -0.50
N GLY A 57 0.09 -18.11 0.64
CA GLY A 57 -0.86 -19.19 0.88
C GLY A 57 -2.30 -18.70 0.93
N ASP A 58 -2.54 -17.53 1.54
CA ASP A 58 -3.87 -16.92 1.64
C ASP A 58 -4.39 -16.51 0.25
N VAL A 59 -3.55 -15.85 -0.54
CA VAL A 59 -3.90 -15.50 -1.94
C VAL A 59 -4.16 -16.76 -2.77
N ALA A 60 -3.33 -17.79 -2.64
CA ALA A 60 -3.54 -19.05 -3.35
C ALA A 60 -4.84 -19.75 -2.94
N GLY A 61 -5.12 -19.81 -1.64
CA GLY A 61 -6.36 -20.35 -1.09
C GLY A 61 -7.59 -19.58 -1.57
N PHE A 62 -7.50 -18.25 -1.63
CA PHE A 62 -8.58 -17.40 -2.15
C PHE A 62 -8.88 -17.70 -3.62
N LEU A 63 -7.85 -17.78 -4.49
CA LEU A 63 -8.06 -18.09 -5.91
C LEU A 63 -8.73 -19.46 -6.10
N ILE A 64 -8.30 -20.47 -5.33
CA ILE A 64 -8.92 -21.81 -5.36
C ILE A 64 -10.38 -21.74 -4.90
N ALA A 65 -10.64 -21.09 -3.76
CA ALA A 65 -11.97 -20.98 -3.18
C ALA A 65 -12.96 -20.26 -4.12
N LYS A 66 -12.48 -19.25 -4.84
CA LYS A 66 -13.27 -18.47 -5.81
C LYS A 66 -13.25 -19.05 -7.23
N ARG A 67 -12.58 -20.19 -7.46
CA ARG A 67 -12.38 -20.82 -8.78
C ARG A 67 -11.78 -19.88 -9.82
N LEU A 68 -10.91 -18.97 -9.37
CA LEU A 68 -10.21 -18.00 -10.22
C LEU A 68 -8.94 -18.64 -10.78
N LYS A 69 -8.80 -18.62 -12.10
CA LYS A 69 -7.54 -19.01 -12.75
C LYS A 69 -6.58 -17.83 -12.74
N ASP A 70 -5.34 -18.10 -12.34
CA ASP A 70 -4.28 -17.08 -12.24
C ASP A 70 -4.10 -16.32 -13.56
N GLY A 71 -3.97 -17.03 -14.69
CA GLY A 71 -3.80 -16.41 -16.00
C GLY A 71 -5.03 -15.64 -16.50
N GLU A 72 -6.25 -16.03 -16.14
CA GLU A 72 -7.44 -15.27 -16.53
C GLU A 72 -7.51 -13.94 -15.76
N LEU A 73 -7.20 -13.97 -14.47
CA LEU A 73 -7.12 -12.76 -13.65
C LEU A 73 -5.94 -11.86 -14.08
N ALA A 74 -4.80 -12.46 -14.44
CA ALA A 74 -3.64 -11.73 -14.96
C ALA A 74 -3.95 -11.05 -16.30
N ALA A 75 -4.63 -11.77 -17.22
CA ALA A 75 -5.05 -11.21 -18.50
C ALA A 75 -6.05 -10.06 -18.32
N TRP A 76 -7.00 -10.20 -17.39
CA TRP A 76 -7.90 -9.10 -17.02
C TRP A 76 -7.13 -7.91 -16.45
N LEU A 77 -6.22 -8.15 -15.51
CA LEU A 77 -5.41 -7.11 -14.86
C LEU A 77 -4.54 -6.37 -15.87
N ARG A 78 -3.99 -7.07 -16.87
CA ARG A 78 -3.22 -6.47 -17.97
C ARG A 78 -4.09 -5.52 -18.79
N ARG A 79 -5.31 -5.92 -19.17
CA ARG A 79 -6.25 -5.03 -19.90
C ARG A 79 -6.62 -3.81 -19.05
N PHE A 80 -6.83 -4.02 -17.74
CA PHE A 80 -7.07 -2.92 -16.81
C PHE A 80 -5.90 -1.94 -16.77
N GLY A 81 -4.67 -2.44 -16.57
CA GLY A 81 -3.46 -1.62 -16.50
C GLY A 81 -3.22 -0.79 -17.75
N VAL A 82 -3.41 -1.38 -18.94
CA VAL A 82 -3.31 -0.65 -20.21
C VAL A 82 -4.31 0.51 -20.25
N ARG A 83 -5.60 0.24 -19.99
CA ARG A 83 -6.63 1.31 -20.00
C ARG A 83 -6.44 2.34 -18.89
N LEU A 84 -5.89 1.93 -17.74
CA LEU A 84 -5.57 2.81 -16.64
C LEU A 84 -4.48 3.82 -17.05
N LEU A 85 -3.42 3.34 -17.69
CA LEU A 85 -2.27 4.15 -18.08
C LEU A 85 -2.52 4.97 -19.35
N GLU A 86 -3.33 4.47 -20.27
CA GLU A 86 -3.79 5.17 -21.48
C GLU A 86 -4.90 6.20 -21.21
N GLY A 87 -5.49 6.17 -20.01
CA GLY A 87 -6.60 7.04 -19.65
C GLY A 87 -6.27 8.52 -19.84
N GLU A 88 -6.91 9.16 -20.83
CA GLU A 88 -6.94 10.60 -20.97
C GLU A 88 -7.35 11.21 -19.62
N ASN A 89 -6.61 12.20 -19.13
CA ASN A 89 -6.75 12.91 -17.84
C ASN A 89 -5.86 12.45 -16.67
N LEU A 90 -4.97 11.45 -16.81
CA LEU A 90 -4.04 11.11 -15.72
C LEU A 90 -3.14 12.30 -15.30
N ASP A 91 -2.79 13.17 -16.26
CA ASP A 91 -1.97 14.38 -16.02
C ASP A 91 -2.71 15.53 -15.31
N SER A 92 -4.04 15.44 -15.19
CA SER A 92 -4.89 16.46 -14.56
C SER A 92 -5.49 15.98 -13.23
N LEU A 93 -4.98 14.87 -12.69
CA LEU A 93 -5.48 14.31 -11.44
C LEU A 93 -5.15 15.22 -10.25
N ALA A 94 -6.16 15.44 -9.40
CA ALA A 94 -5.99 16.13 -8.13
C ALA A 94 -5.16 15.28 -7.13
N GLY A 95 -4.58 15.93 -6.11
CA GLY A 95 -3.70 15.28 -5.12
C GLY A 95 -4.29 14.01 -4.47
N ASP A 96 -5.58 14.02 -4.11
CA ASP A 96 -6.25 12.86 -3.51
C ASP A 96 -6.35 11.66 -4.48
N ALA A 97 -6.47 11.91 -5.78
CA ALA A 97 -6.50 10.89 -6.82
C ALA A 97 -5.10 10.30 -7.07
N VAL A 98 -4.08 11.15 -7.07
CA VAL A 98 -2.67 10.72 -7.14
C VAL A 98 -2.32 9.82 -5.95
N ALA A 99 -2.70 10.23 -4.72
CA ALA A 99 -2.50 9.40 -3.53
C ALA A 99 -3.21 8.04 -3.63
N SER A 100 -4.38 7.99 -4.24
CA SER A 100 -5.12 6.74 -4.45
C SER A 100 -4.46 5.82 -5.48
N LEU A 101 -3.85 6.38 -6.53
CA LEU A 101 -3.04 5.60 -7.50
C LEU A 101 -1.75 5.07 -6.88
N GLN A 102 -1.10 5.87 -6.05
CA GLN A 102 0.09 5.47 -5.31
C GLN A 102 -0.20 4.30 -4.35
N GLU A 103 -1.30 4.38 -3.60
CA GLU A 103 -1.76 3.28 -2.75
C GLU A 103 -2.06 2.01 -3.55
N LEU A 104 -2.73 2.14 -4.71
CA LEU A 104 -2.95 1.01 -5.62
C LEU A 104 -1.62 0.37 -6.02
N ALA A 105 -0.64 1.18 -6.45
CA ALA A 105 0.67 0.70 -6.86
C ALA A 105 1.41 0.00 -5.71
N GLN A 106 1.36 0.54 -4.49
CA GLN A 106 1.94 -0.11 -3.31
C GLN A 106 1.34 -1.50 -3.07
N ARG A 107 0.02 -1.65 -3.17
CA ARG A 107 -0.64 -2.95 -3.01
C ARG A 107 -0.31 -3.92 -4.13
N LEU A 108 -0.14 -3.42 -5.35
CA LEU A 108 0.33 -4.22 -6.49
C LEU A 108 1.77 -4.70 -6.28
N VAL A 109 2.66 -3.88 -5.71
CA VAL A 109 4.01 -4.30 -5.29
C VAL A 109 3.94 -5.40 -4.25
N LEU A 110 3.08 -5.26 -3.24
CA LEU A 110 2.89 -6.31 -2.24
C LEU A 110 2.39 -7.62 -2.87
N LEU A 111 1.44 -7.54 -3.80
CA LEU A 111 0.94 -8.71 -4.52
C LEU A 111 2.04 -9.37 -5.36
N ASN A 112 2.84 -8.60 -6.10
CA ASN A 112 4.00 -9.11 -6.84
C ASN A 112 4.99 -9.85 -5.94
N ARG A 113 5.32 -9.28 -4.77
CA ARG A 113 6.27 -9.88 -3.82
C ARG A 113 5.85 -11.24 -3.31
N ILE A 114 4.55 -11.44 -3.07
CA ILE A 114 4.04 -12.70 -2.49
C ILE A 114 3.55 -13.68 -3.56
N ARG A 115 3.21 -13.21 -4.76
CA ARG A 115 2.69 -14.04 -5.84
C ARG A 115 3.71 -14.19 -6.94
N SER A 116 4.24 -15.39 -7.08
CA SER A 116 5.00 -15.81 -8.27
C SER A 116 4.07 -16.09 -9.45
N GLY A 117 4.50 -15.81 -10.68
CA GLY A 117 3.79 -16.14 -11.91
C GLY A 117 3.11 -14.93 -12.55
N GLU A 118 2.33 -15.16 -13.61
CA GLU A 118 1.84 -14.11 -14.50
C GLU A 118 1.06 -13.01 -13.77
N LEU A 119 0.21 -13.36 -12.79
CA LEU A 119 -0.53 -12.38 -12.00
C LEU A 119 0.39 -11.44 -11.22
N GLY A 120 1.45 -11.98 -10.61
CA GLY A 120 2.42 -11.19 -9.86
C GLY A 120 3.27 -10.30 -10.76
N ASP A 121 3.71 -10.84 -11.89
CA ASP A 121 4.52 -10.11 -12.88
C ASP A 121 3.74 -8.92 -13.45
N VAL A 122 2.48 -9.14 -13.85
CA VAL A 122 1.60 -8.07 -14.36
C VAL A 122 1.31 -7.03 -13.27
N ALA A 123 1.09 -7.46 -12.03
CA ALA A 123 0.91 -6.52 -10.91
C ALA A 123 2.15 -5.64 -10.71
N GLY A 124 3.35 -6.22 -10.76
CA GLY A 124 4.60 -5.48 -10.63
C GLY A 124 4.81 -4.46 -11.74
N GLN A 125 4.59 -4.85 -12.99
CA GLN A 125 4.72 -3.95 -14.15
C GLN A 125 3.79 -2.75 -14.03
N ILE A 126 2.51 -2.96 -13.70
CA ILE A 126 1.56 -1.86 -13.54
C ILE A 126 1.97 -0.96 -12.37
N ALA A 127 2.44 -1.53 -11.27
CA ALA A 127 2.91 -0.74 -10.12
C ALA A 127 4.10 0.15 -10.48
N GLU A 128 5.08 -0.40 -11.20
CA GLU A 128 6.27 0.31 -11.65
C GLU A 128 5.91 1.48 -12.56
N GLU A 129 5.02 1.27 -13.52
CA GLU A 129 4.53 2.33 -14.42
C GLU A 129 3.81 3.45 -13.65
N ILE A 130 2.94 3.10 -12.69
CA ILE A 130 2.26 4.09 -11.85
C ILE A 130 3.27 4.88 -11.02
N LEU A 131 4.23 4.22 -10.36
CA LEU A 131 5.21 4.85 -9.48
C LEU A 131 6.25 5.67 -10.24
N THR A 132 6.53 5.33 -11.49
CA THR A 132 7.38 6.14 -12.37
C THR A 132 6.71 7.47 -12.70
N ARG A 133 5.40 7.46 -12.92
CA ARG A 133 4.63 8.68 -13.25
C ARG A 133 4.21 9.47 -12.00
N PHE A 134 3.95 8.78 -10.89
CA PHE A 134 3.51 9.36 -9.63
C PHE A 134 4.36 8.83 -8.47
N PRO A 135 5.62 9.28 -8.35
CA PRO A 135 6.53 8.80 -7.32
C PRO A 135 5.97 9.09 -5.93
N LEU A 136 6.16 8.15 -5.01
CA LEU A 136 5.80 8.36 -3.61
C LEU A 136 6.54 9.60 -3.09
N PRO A 137 5.90 10.42 -2.24
CA PRO A 137 6.62 11.52 -1.60
C PRO A 137 7.82 10.95 -0.86
N GLU A 138 9.01 11.49 -1.12
CA GLU A 138 10.17 11.19 -0.30
C GLU A 138 9.82 11.67 1.10
N ILE A 139 9.70 10.71 2.04
CA ILE A 139 9.67 11.06 3.45
C ILE A 139 11.09 11.51 3.74
N GLU A 140 11.33 12.82 3.61
CA GLU A 140 12.51 13.48 4.14
C GLU A 140 12.56 13.06 5.61
N ASN A 141 13.49 12.16 5.94
CA ASN A 141 13.72 11.76 7.32
C ASN A 141 14.33 12.98 8.00
N ASP A 142 13.47 13.90 8.44
CA ASP A 142 13.79 15.02 9.31
C ASP A 142 14.09 14.51 10.75
N ALA A 143 14.71 13.33 10.84
CA ALA A 143 15.23 12.71 12.06
C ALA A 143 16.49 13.44 12.58
N GLU A 144 16.85 14.58 11.99
CA GLU A 144 17.92 15.46 12.47
C GLU A 144 17.44 16.86 12.90
N LYS A 145 16.15 17.01 13.24
CA LYS A 145 15.75 18.01 14.22
C LYS A 145 15.26 17.32 15.48
N GLY A 146 16.23 16.76 16.20
CA GLY A 146 16.08 16.54 17.63
C GLY A 146 15.54 17.83 18.23
N SER A 147 14.28 17.77 18.67
CA SER A 147 13.69 18.80 19.51
C SER A 147 14.65 18.97 20.70
N VAL A 148 15.39 20.07 20.72
CA VAL A 148 16.10 20.50 21.92
C VAL A 148 14.99 20.81 22.90
N ILE A 149 14.64 19.82 23.72
CA ILE A 149 13.85 20.06 24.91
C ILE A 149 14.77 20.90 25.78
N GLU A 150 14.54 22.21 25.79
CA GLU A 150 15.05 23.08 26.84
C GLU A 150 14.40 22.61 28.13
N ALA A 151 15.10 21.73 28.85
CA ALA A 151 14.71 21.31 30.19
C ALA A 151 14.86 22.52 31.11
N VAL A 152 13.81 23.33 31.24
CA VAL A 152 13.68 24.27 32.34
C VAL A 152 13.36 23.44 33.58
N PHE A 153 14.38 23.20 34.40
CA PHE A 153 14.22 22.61 35.72
C PHE A 153 13.45 23.59 36.62
N LEU A 154 12.11 23.45 36.66
CA LEU A 154 11.30 23.96 37.76
C LEU A 154 11.16 22.86 38.82
N GLY A 155 11.68 23.14 40.02
CA GLY A 155 11.12 22.60 41.26
C GLY A 155 11.61 21.23 41.70
N ASP A 156 12.49 21.27 42.70
CA ASP A 156 12.59 20.37 43.86
C ASP A 156 12.17 18.90 43.70
N GLY A 157 13.18 18.06 43.41
CA GLY A 157 13.55 16.97 44.31
C GLY A 157 12.61 15.75 44.39
N LEU A 158 12.85 14.76 43.51
CA LEU A 158 12.45 13.38 43.76
C LEU A 158 13.46 12.72 44.73
N GLY A 159 12.97 12.33 45.90
CA GLY A 159 13.72 11.52 46.85
C GLY A 159 13.87 10.06 46.40
N PHE A 160 15.06 9.51 46.58
CA PHE A 160 15.39 8.27 47.30
C PHE A 160 16.81 7.85 46.89
N SER A 161 17.76 7.97 47.82
CA SER A 161 18.98 7.17 47.78
C SER A 161 19.24 6.62 49.17
N GLY A 162 19.63 5.35 49.19
CA GLY A 162 19.55 4.45 50.32
C GLY A 162 20.55 4.72 51.42
N GLU A 163 20.13 4.28 52.60
CA GLU A 163 20.85 4.18 53.85
C GLU A 163 22.06 3.23 53.76
N ALA A 164 23.26 3.69 54.15
CA ALA A 164 24.34 2.87 54.74
C ALA A 164 25.53 3.72 55.23
N ASN A 165 25.46 4.12 56.51
CA ASN A 165 26.49 3.95 57.56
C ASN A 165 27.99 3.95 57.18
N ARG A 166 28.79 4.90 57.72
CA ARG A 166 29.92 4.67 58.67
C ARG A 166 30.82 5.92 58.87
N ASN A 167 30.79 6.42 60.10
CA ASN A 167 31.88 6.78 61.03
C ASN A 167 33.10 7.62 60.62
N ASN A 168 33.45 8.54 61.54
CA ASN A 168 34.79 9.04 61.89
C ASN A 168 35.51 9.89 60.82
N SER A 169 36.25 10.96 61.09
CA SER A 169 36.90 11.50 62.28
C SER A 169 37.43 12.89 61.92
N GLU A 170 37.76 13.70 62.94
CA GLU A 170 38.85 14.71 63.05
C GLU A 170 39.31 15.46 61.78
N GLU A 171 39.49 16.78 61.73
CA GLU A 171 40.28 17.69 62.58
C GLU A 171 40.04 19.09 61.94
N GLY A 172 39.94 20.20 62.66
CA GLY A 172 41.11 20.88 63.25
C GLY A 172 41.57 22.04 62.35
N ASP A 173 41.23 23.25 62.80
CA ASP A 173 42.03 24.49 62.76
C ASP A 173 42.38 25.26 61.47
N ASP A 174 42.61 26.56 61.76
CA ASP A 174 43.26 27.63 60.97
C ASP A 174 42.38 28.31 59.89
N SER A 175 42.09 29.62 59.93
CA SER A 175 42.50 30.77 60.77
C SER A 175 41.46 31.90 60.58
#